data_AF-A0AAV9BLD9-F1
#
_entry.id   AF-A0AAV9BLD9-F1
#
_cell.length_a   1.000
_cell.length_b   1.000
_cell.length_c   1.000
_cell.angle_alpha   90.00
_cell.angle_beta   90.00
_cell.angle_gamma   90.00
#
_symmetry.space_group_name_H-M   'P 1'
#
loop_
_entity.id
_entity.type
_entity.pdbx_description
1 polymer ?
#
loop_
_entity_poly.entity_id
_entity_poly.type
_entity_poly.pdbx_seq_one_letter_code
_entity_poly.pdbx_strand_id
1 'polypeptide(L)'
;MVGTTINGRSSTREALPTAKVIHVDGTLLEYPKPTTALQVVLQNPNHYLCHSESMHVDCMAPHVPEEEELLPGQLYFLIPLHRSHVPLSLPDLCELAVLAGDALRRRRRPHSSLSSSFRLGCGFPVGAT
;
A
#
# COMPACT_ATOMS: atom_id res chain seq x y z
N MET A 1 -22.27 38.38 -12.40
CA MET A 1 -22.28 37.73 -13.73
C MET A 1 -20.84 37.34 -14.05
N VAL A 2 -20.62 36.04 -14.20
CA VAL A 2 -19.51 35.34 -14.86
C VAL A 2 -18.07 35.59 -14.38
N GLY A 3 -17.45 34.48 -13.99
CA GLY A 3 -16.00 34.26 -14.03
C GLY A 3 -15.73 32.77 -14.14
N THR A 4 -16.07 32.17 -15.29
CA THR A 4 -15.73 30.80 -15.65
C THR A 4 -14.22 30.65 -15.79
N THR A 5 -13.61 29.68 -15.10
CA THR A 5 -12.34 29.10 -15.54
C THR A 5 -12.54 27.60 -15.74
N ILE A 6 -12.64 27.24 -17.00
CA ILE A 6 -12.45 25.88 -17.50
C ILE A 6 -11.02 25.45 -17.17
N ASN A 7 -10.85 24.38 -16.41
CA ASN A 7 -9.56 23.69 -16.38
C ASN A 7 -9.82 22.20 -16.64
N GLY A 8 -9.60 21.80 -17.89
CA GLY A 8 -9.63 20.40 -18.28
C GLY A 8 -8.45 19.67 -17.66
N ARG A 9 -8.74 18.54 -16.98
CA ARG A 9 -7.85 17.38 -16.83
C ARG A 9 -8.64 16.26 -16.14
N SER A 10 -8.95 15.23 -16.94
CA SER A 10 -9.34 13.86 -16.59
C SER A 10 -10.42 13.69 -15.50
N SER A 11 -11.58 13.15 -15.89
CA SER A 11 -12.56 12.56 -14.99
C SER A 11 -11.97 11.36 -14.24
N THR A 12 -11.01 11.56 -13.35
CA THR A 12 -10.81 10.62 -12.25
C THR A 12 -11.96 10.90 -11.30
N ARG A 13 -12.95 10.00 -11.24
CA ARG A 13 -13.87 9.93 -10.10
C ARG A 13 -13.01 10.15 -8.86
N GLU A 14 -13.16 11.29 -8.18
CA GLU A 14 -12.59 11.48 -6.85
C GLU A 14 -13.36 10.50 -5.98
N ALA A 15 -12.88 9.25 -5.98
CA ALA A 15 -13.40 8.21 -5.13
C ALA A 15 -13.25 8.74 -3.72
N LEU A 16 -14.35 8.74 -2.96
CA LEU A 16 -14.33 9.10 -1.55
C LEU A 16 -13.14 8.41 -0.89
N PRO A 17 -12.42 9.10 0.01
CA PRO A 17 -11.26 8.52 0.67
C PRO A 17 -11.72 7.24 1.37
N THR A 18 -11.13 6.11 0.97
CA THR A 18 -11.37 4.79 1.56
C THR A 18 -10.17 4.39 2.37
N ALA A 19 -10.37 3.61 3.43
CA ALA A 19 -9.26 2.96 4.10
C ALA A 19 -8.63 1.93 3.16
N LYS A 20 -7.29 1.82 3.19
CA LYS A 20 -6.54 0.94 2.31
C LYS A 20 -5.66 0.01 3.13
N VAL A 21 -5.83 -1.28 2.93
CA VAL A 21 -5.02 -2.33 3.55
C VAL A 21 -4.21 -3.02 2.46
N ILE A 22 -2.91 -3.15 2.67
CA ILE A 22 -2.00 -3.76 1.70
C ILE A 22 -1.42 -5.02 2.31
N HIS A 23 -1.66 -6.15 1.64
CA HIS A 23 -1.05 -7.43 2.00
C HIS A 23 0.44 -7.42 1.66
N VAL A 24 1.25 -8.15 2.43
CA VAL A 24 2.65 -8.40 2.09
C VAL A 24 2.84 -9.11 0.74
N ASP A 25 1.78 -9.72 0.19
CA ASP A 25 1.77 -10.30 -1.16
C ASP A 25 1.51 -9.27 -2.28
N GLY A 26 1.35 -7.98 -1.92
CA GLY A 26 1.09 -6.90 -2.86
C GLY A 26 -0.38 -6.71 -3.25
N THR A 27 -1.30 -7.43 -2.59
CA THR A 27 -2.75 -7.27 -2.78
C THR A 27 -3.26 -6.03 -2.05
N LEU A 28 -4.07 -5.20 -2.72
CA LEU A 28 -4.74 -4.04 -2.12
C LEU A 28 -6.19 -4.38 -1.80
N LEU A 29 -6.58 -4.17 -0.54
CA LEU A 29 -7.95 -4.23 -0.06
C LEU A 29 -8.44 -2.81 0.25
N GLU A 30 -9.55 -2.40 -0.35
CA GLU A 30 -10.15 -1.09 -0.12
C GLU A 30 -11.45 -1.25 0.69
N TYR A 31 -11.55 -0.49 1.79
CA TYR A 31 -12.72 -0.50 2.65
C TYR A 31 -13.48 0.83 2.49
N PRO A 32 -14.56 0.85 1.69
CA PRO A 32 -15.38 2.05 1.47
C PRO A 32 -16.32 2.37 2.64
N LYS A 33 -16.54 1.40 3.53
CA LYS A 33 -17.34 1.56 4.75
C LYS A 33 -16.41 1.55 5.97
N PRO A 34 -16.79 2.23 7.05
CA PRO A 34 -16.09 2.11 8.33
C PRO A 34 -15.96 0.64 8.71
N THR A 35 -14.74 0.22 9.01
CA THR A 35 -14.38 -1.16 9.34
C THR A 35 -13.36 -1.10 10.47
N THR A 36 -13.49 -1.96 11.47
CA THR A 36 -12.51 -2.05 12.57
C THR A 36 -11.35 -2.95 12.21
N ALA A 37 -10.21 -2.75 12.87
CA ALA A 37 -9.04 -3.60 12.69
C ALA A 37 -9.37 -5.08 12.98
N LEU A 38 -10.20 -5.34 13.99
CA LEU A 38 -10.73 -6.68 14.29
C LEU A 38 -11.38 -7.34 13.08
N GLN A 39 -12.27 -6.63 12.38
CA GLN A 39 -13.00 -7.18 11.23
C GLN A 39 -12.06 -7.57 10.09
N VAL A 40 -11.01 -6.78 9.86
CA VAL A 40 -10.01 -7.09 8.84
C VAL A 40 -9.19 -8.33 9.23
N VAL A 41 -8.75 -8.42 10.49
CA VAL A 41 -7.96 -9.56 10.98
C VAL A 41 -8.79 -10.85 11.02
N LEU A 42 -10.07 -10.78 11.37
CA LEU A 42 -10.97 -11.94 11.33
C LEU A 42 -11.14 -12.51 9.91
N GLN A 43 -11.07 -11.67 8.88
CA GLN A 43 -11.11 -12.11 7.48
C GLN A 43 -9.76 -12.67 7.00
N ASN A 44 -8.67 -12.38 7.70
CA ASN A 44 -7.31 -12.73 7.31
C ASN A 44 -6.60 -13.40 8.50
N PRO A 45 -6.87 -14.70 8.76
CA PRO A 45 -6.30 -15.39 9.90
C PRO A 45 -4.77 -15.39 9.84
N ASN A 46 -4.12 -15.42 11.01
CA ASN A 46 -2.66 -15.34 11.18
C ASN A 46 -2.00 -14.03 10.75
N HIS A 47 -2.77 -12.95 10.58
CA HIS A 47 -2.24 -11.64 10.25
C HIS A 47 -2.65 -10.59 11.28
N TYR A 48 -1.92 -9.48 11.32
CA TYR A 48 -2.22 -8.31 12.14
C TYR A 48 -2.08 -7.05 11.28
N LEU A 49 -2.71 -5.96 11.74
CA LEU A 49 -2.69 -4.68 11.05
C LEU A 49 -1.64 -3.74 11.64
N CYS A 50 -0.96 -3.01 10.76
CA CYS A 50 -0.05 -1.94 11.15
C CYS A 50 -0.37 -0.66 10.39
N HIS A 51 -0.35 0.47 11.10
CA HIS A 51 -0.45 1.78 10.46
C HIS A 51 0.87 2.12 9.76
N SER A 52 0.81 2.55 8.50
CA SER A 52 2.02 2.86 7.73
C SER A 52 2.89 3.94 8.36
N GLU A 53 2.28 4.99 8.93
CA GLU A 53 3.00 6.08 9.62
C GLU A 53 3.66 5.65 10.94
N SER A 54 3.26 4.52 11.52
CA SER A 54 3.80 4.05 12.80
C SER A 54 4.95 3.05 12.62
N MET A 55 5.30 2.69 11.38
CA MET A 55 6.38 1.77 11.08
C MET A 55 7.73 2.47 10.97
N HIS A 56 8.74 1.95 11.68
CA HIS A 56 10.07 2.54 11.75
C HIS A 56 11.15 1.45 11.61
N VAL A 57 12.32 1.84 11.07
CA VAL A 57 13.48 0.94 10.94
C VAL A 57 13.94 0.50 12.33
N ASP A 58 14.37 -0.76 12.43
CA ASP A 58 14.85 -1.43 13.65
C ASP A 58 13.81 -1.46 14.79
N CYS A 59 12.54 -1.21 14.47
CA CYS A 59 11.42 -1.24 15.41
C CYS A 59 10.45 -2.36 15.04
N MET A 60 9.79 -2.93 16.05
CA MET A 60 8.66 -3.83 15.81
C MET A 60 7.51 -3.04 15.19
N ALA A 61 6.86 -3.62 14.17
CA ALA A 61 5.71 -2.99 13.56
C ALA A 61 4.55 -2.94 14.58
N PRO A 62 4.07 -1.75 14.98
CA PRO A 62 3.06 -1.64 16.03
C PRO A 62 1.72 -2.16 15.54
N HIS A 63 1.05 -2.95 16.39
CA HIS A 63 -0.28 -3.45 16.10
C HIS A 63 -1.30 -2.33 16.26
N VAL A 64 -2.15 -2.15 15.26
CA VAL A 64 -3.37 -1.34 15.39
C VAL A 64 -4.34 -2.09 16.30
N PRO A 65 -4.83 -1.46 17.38
CA PRO A 65 -5.76 -2.11 18.30
C PRO A 65 -7.04 -2.55 17.58
N GLU A 66 -7.53 -3.73 17.94
CA GLU A 66 -8.66 -4.39 17.28
C GLU A 66 -9.95 -3.55 17.26
N GLU A 67 -10.12 -2.72 18.29
CA GLU A 67 -11.26 -1.82 18.50
C GLU A 67 -11.20 -0.56 17.63
N GLU A 68 -10.03 -0.24 17.07
CA GLU A 68 -9.83 0.98 16.28
C GLU A 68 -10.40 0.82 14.87
N GLU A 69 -11.11 1.87 14.43
CA GLU A 69 -11.66 1.95 13.08
C GLU A 69 -10.59 2.40 12.08
N LEU A 70 -10.51 1.71 10.93
CA LEU A 70 -9.62 2.12 9.86
C LEU A 70 -10.10 3.46 9.28
N LEU A 71 -9.18 4.43 9.24
CA LEU A 71 -9.49 5.77 8.83
C LEU A 71 -9.49 5.90 7.29
N PRO A 72 -10.48 6.61 6.72
CA PRO A 72 -10.53 6.87 5.29
C PRO A 72 -9.32 7.69 4.84
N GLY A 73 -8.67 7.26 3.76
CA GLY A 73 -7.46 7.91 3.24
C GLY A 73 -6.16 7.47 3.90
N GLN A 74 -6.24 6.70 4.98
CA GLN A 74 -5.07 6.09 5.62
C GLN A 74 -4.68 4.76 4.97
N LEU A 75 -3.39 4.44 5.10
CA LEU A 75 -2.79 3.22 4.57
C LEU A 75 -2.29 2.35 5.71
N TYR A 76 -2.72 1.09 5.66
CA TYR A 76 -2.38 0.07 6.62
C TYR A 76 -1.73 -1.11 5.89
N PHE A 77 -0.84 -1.81 6.57
CA PHE A 77 -0.25 -3.04 6.09
C PHE A 77 -0.77 -4.22 6.89
N LEU A 78 -1.06 -5.30 6.17
CA LEU A 78 -1.42 -6.57 6.76
C LEU A 78 -0.18 -7.45 6.81
N ILE A 79 0.34 -7.70 8.01
CA ILE A 79 1.59 -8.44 8.23
C ILE A 79 1.28 -9.80 8.88
N PRO A 80 1.93 -10.89 8.48
CA PRO A 80 1.80 -12.18 9.16
C PRO A 80 2.28 -12.12 10.62
N LEU A 81 1.56 -12.76 11.54
CA LEU A 81 1.88 -12.78 12.98
C LEU A 81 3.28 -13.28 13.29
N HIS A 82 3.83 -14.20 12.49
CA HIS A 82 5.20 -14.68 12.70
C HIS A 82 6.27 -13.59 12.47
N ARG A 83 5.94 -12.47 11.81
CA ARG A 83 6.81 -11.30 11.58
C ARG A 83 6.63 -10.20 12.64
N SER A 84 5.63 -10.30 13.53
CA SER A 84 5.37 -9.27 14.55
C SER A 84 6.49 -9.11 15.58
N HIS A 85 7.25 -10.19 15.80
CA HIS A 85 8.37 -10.25 16.73
C HIS A 85 9.72 -9.98 16.08
N VAL A 86 9.74 -9.56 14.82
CA VAL A 86 10.98 -9.25 14.09
C VAL A 86 11.01 -7.74 13.83
N PRO A 87 12.09 -7.03 14.23
CA PRO A 87 12.25 -5.62 13.90
C PRO A 87 12.30 -5.42 12.39
N LEU A 88 11.61 -4.39 11.89
CA LEU A 88 11.63 -4.07 10.47
C LEU A 88 12.99 -3.53 10.05
N SER A 89 13.70 -4.22 9.17
CA SER A 89 14.93 -3.68 8.60
C SER A 89 14.63 -2.60 7.55
N LEU A 90 15.62 -1.78 7.20
CA LEU A 90 15.48 -0.80 6.11
C LEU A 90 15.04 -1.47 4.79
N PRO A 91 15.63 -2.60 4.35
CA PRO A 91 15.13 -3.35 3.21
C PRO A 91 13.66 -3.76 3.30
N ASP A 92 13.19 -4.22 4.46
CA ASP A 92 11.79 -4.64 4.64
C ASP A 92 10.84 -3.45 4.46
N LEU A 93 11.18 -2.28 5.02
CA LEU A 93 10.38 -1.07 4.85
C LEU A 93 10.38 -0.58 3.41
N CYS A 94 11.53 -0.64 2.73
CA CYS A 94 11.60 -0.34 1.31
C CYS A 94 10.73 -1.29 0.48
N GLU A 95 10.71 -2.59 0.81
CA GLU A 95 9.85 -3.57 0.15
C GLU A 95 8.37 -3.25 0.35
N LEU A 96 7.95 -2.96 1.59
CA LEU A 96 6.57 -2.54 1.90
C LEU A 96 6.18 -1.26 1.13
N ALA A 97 7.08 -0.29 1.02
CA ALA A 97 6.84 0.93 0.24
C ALA A 97 6.70 0.66 -1.26
N VAL A 98 7.51 -0.25 -1.82
CA VAL A 98 7.40 -0.67 -3.22
C VAL A 98 6.09 -1.42 -3.47
N LEU A 99 5.72 -2.36 -2.59
CA LEU A 99 4.45 -3.08 -2.63
C LEU A 99 3.27 -2.10 -2.59
N ALA A 100 3.32 -1.12 -1.69
CA ALA A 100 2.29 -0.09 -1.59
C ALA A 100 2.18 0.73 -2.88
N GLY A 101 3.32 1.19 -3.41
CA GLY A 101 3.38 1.91 -4.66
C GLY A 101 2.80 1.12 -5.83
N ASP A 102 3.13 -0.16 -5.95
CA ASP A 102 2.65 -1.02 -7.03
C ASP A 102 1.14 -1.32 -6.90
N ALA A 103 0.68 -1.65 -5.70
CA ALA A 103 -0.72 -1.94 -5.44
C ALA A 103 -1.61 -0.71 -5.73
N LEU A 104 -1.17 0.48 -5.34
CA LEU A 104 -1.85 1.75 -5.64
C LEU A 104 -1.80 2.11 -7.14
N ARG A 105 -0.72 1.77 -7.85
CA ARG A 105 -0.60 1.98 -9.30
C ARG A 105 -1.53 1.08 -10.10
N ARG A 106 -1.65 -0.19 -9.72
CA ARG A 106 -2.60 -1.14 -10.34
C ARG A 106 -4.04 -0.61 -10.27
N ARG A 107 -4.42 -0.03 -9.13
CA ARG A 107 -5.73 0.63 -8.94
C ARG A 107 -5.98 1.83 -9.86
N ARG A 108 -4.92 2.52 -10.30
CA ARG A 108 -5.00 3.71 -11.15
C ARG A 108 -5.05 3.42 -12.65
N ARG A 109 -4.88 2.16 -13.08
CA ARG A 109 -4.88 1.78 -14.49
C ARG A 109 -6.27 1.24 -14.88
N PRO A 110 -7.13 1.99 -15.58
CA PRO A 110 -8.20 1.37 -16.34
C PRO A 110 -7.55 0.55 -17.46
N HIS A 111 -7.58 -0.77 -17.28
CA HIS A 111 -7.32 -1.83 -18.24
C HIS A 111 -6.69 -1.40 -19.59
N SER A 112 -5.36 -1.32 -19.62
CA SER A 112 -4.59 -1.65 -20.82
C SER A 112 -3.31 -2.35 -20.39
N SER A 113 -3.27 -3.64 -20.71
CA SER A 113 -2.22 -4.59 -20.43
C SER A 113 -0.84 -4.02 -20.77
N LEU A 114 0.04 -3.87 -19.78
CA LEU A 114 1.47 -3.79 -20.03
C LEU A 114 2.20 -4.60 -18.96
N SER A 115 2.80 -5.68 -19.44
CA SER A 115 3.82 -6.50 -18.80
C SER A 115 4.85 -5.64 -18.05
N SER A 116 4.86 -5.73 -16.72
CA SER A 116 5.97 -5.21 -15.92
C SER A 116 7.16 -6.18 -16.06
N SER A 117 7.93 -6.02 -17.13
CA SER A 117 9.28 -6.58 -17.16
C SER A 117 10.18 -5.65 -16.36
N PHE A 118 10.36 -5.93 -15.07
CA PHE A 118 11.50 -5.41 -14.33
C PHE A 118 12.77 -6.01 -14.94
N ARG A 119 13.35 -5.33 -15.93
CA ARG A 119 14.71 -5.62 -16.38
C ARG A 119 15.67 -5.03 -15.35
N LEU A 120 15.96 -5.77 -14.29
CA LEU A 120 17.21 -5.60 -13.55
C LEU A 120 18.33 -6.13 -14.44
N GLY A 121 18.86 -5.25 -15.28
CA GLY A 121 19.97 -5.52 -16.17
C GLY A 121 21.03 -4.44 -16.01
N CYS A 122 21.68 -4.36 -14.85
CA CYS A 122 23.01 -3.73 -14.77
C CYS A 122 24.04 -4.74 -15.30
N GLY A 123 24.04 -4.92 -16.62
CA GLY A 123 25.08 -5.61 -17.36
C GLY A 123 25.70 -4.65 -18.35
N PHE A 124 26.66 -3.83 -17.91
CA PHE A 124 27.61 -3.22 -18.83
C PHE A 124 28.87 -4.09 -18.83
N PRO A 125 29.14 -4.80 -19.94
CA PRO A 125 30.52 -5.08 -20.29
C PRO A 125 30.90 -4.42 -21.61
N VAL A 126 32.22 -4.33 -21.76
CA VAL A 126 33.02 -4.06 -22.97
C VAL A 126 33.49 -2.61 -23.10
N GLY A 127 34.73 -2.42 -22.62
CA GLY A 127 35.61 -1.38 -23.12
C GLY A 127 36.07 -1.68 -24.56
N ALA A 128 36.44 -0.61 -25.26
CA ALA A 128 37.18 -0.68 -26.50
C ALA A 128 38.14 0.52 -26.55
N THR A 129 39.43 0.25 -26.43
CA THR A 129 40.50 0.99 -27.12
C THR A 129 41.52 -0.04 -27.54
#